data_AF-A0A4R2NU90-F1
#
_entry.id   AF-A0A4R2NU90-F1
#
_cell.length_a   1.000
_cell.length_b   1.000
_cell.length_c   1.000
_cell.angle_alpha   90.00
_cell.angle_beta   90.00
_cell.angle_gamma   90.00
#
_symmetry.space_group_name_H-M   'P 1'
#
loop_
_entity.id
_entity.type
_entity.pdbx_description
1 polymer ?
#
loop_
_entity_poly.entity_id
_entity_poly.type
_entity_poly.pdbx_seq_one_letter_code
_entity_poly.pdbx_strand_id
1 'polypeptide(L)'
;MPTKSKLLSHYRKDANLPLHDVAFLLGIDKGNLSKVERGMRQANPNIYLLYHMLFGVPLNELFDEQMSLLKDNISKQSQKLVEELKAHQPPKSNQRIQFIESFVNNLNQNCHDS
;
A
#
# COMPACT_ATOMS: atom_id res chain seq x y z
N MET A 1 -4.30 13.63 -7.87
CA MET A 1 -5.05 12.55 -7.18
C MET A 1 -5.73 13.09 -5.93
N PRO A 2 -6.94 12.62 -5.57
CA PRO A 2 -7.56 12.96 -4.29
C PRO A 2 -6.65 12.49 -3.15
N THR A 3 -6.63 13.22 -2.03
CA THR A 3 -5.93 12.75 -0.82
C THR A 3 -6.56 11.44 -0.34
N LYS A 4 -5.80 10.55 0.31
CA LYS A 4 -6.33 9.28 0.85
C LYS A 4 -7.63 9.47 1.65
N SER A 5 -7.70 10.53 2.44
CA SER A 5 -8.90 10.91 3.20
C SER A 5 -10.12 11.18 2.31
N LYS A 6 -9.94 11.90 1.21
CA LYS A 6 -10.99 12.15 0.20
C LYS A 6 -11.39 10.86 -0.51
N LEU A 7 -10.43 9.97 -0.78
CA LEU A 7 -10.68 8.67 -1.40
C LEU A 7 -11.58 7.80 -0.51
N LEU A 8 -11.24 7.67 0.79
CA LEU A 8 -12.09 6.98 1.76
C LEU A 8 -13.50 7.61 1.78
N SER A 9 -13.61 8.93 1.93
CA SER A 9 -14.92 9.58 1.97
C SER A 9 -15.75 9.36 0.69
N HIS A 10 -15.09 9.27 -0.46
CA HIS A 10 -15.72 9.02 -1.76
C HIS A 10 -16.34 7.62 -1.80
N TYR A 11 -15.57 6.56 -1.55
CA TYR A 11 -16.06 5.18 -1.62
C TYR A 11 -17.24 4.92 -0.67
N ARG A 12 -17.20 5.46 0.55
CA ARG A 12 -18.32 5.32 1.49
C ARG A 12 -19.59 6.01 0.98
N LYS A 13 -19.45 7.23 0.44
CA LYS A 13 -20.58 8.01 -0.08
C LYS A 13 -21.16 7.40 -1.35
N ASP A 14 -20.32 6.86 -2.21
CA ASP A 14 -20.72 6.17 -3.43
C ASP A 14 -21.57 4.92 -3.12
N ALA A 15 -21.19 4.17 -2.09
CA ALA A 15 -21.97 3.06 -1.55
C ALA A 15 -23.20 3.48 -0.70
N ASN A 16 -23.49 4.78 -0.60
CA ASN A 16 -24.57 5.37 0.21
C ASN A 16 -24.58 4.91 1.69
N LEU A 17 -23.40 4.62 2.25
CA LEU A 17 -23.28 4.12 3.62
C LEU A 17 -23.12 5.27 4.64
N PRO A 18 -23.95 5.34 5.70
CA PRO A 18 -23.80 6.32 6.75
C PRO A 18 -22.44 6.22 7.44
N LEU A 19 -21.86 7.38 7.78
CA LEU A 19 -20.60 7.45 8.53
C LEU A 19 -20.68 6.70 9.87
N HIS A 20 -21.85 6.71 10.50
CA HIS A 20 -22.11 6.01 11.75
C HIS A 20 -21.88 4.50 11.61
N ASP A 21 -22.39 3.88 10.56
CA ASP A 21 -22.39 2.43 10.40
C ASP A 21 -20.98 1.91 10.15
N VAL A 22 -20.19 2.62 9.33
CA VAL A 22 -18.78 2.29 9.11
C VAL A 22 -17.97 2.47 10.41
N ALA A 23 -18.25 3.52 11.19
CA ALA A 23 -17.59 3.72 12.48
C ALA A 23 -17.95 2.62 13.50
N PHE A 24 -19.21 2.18 13.50
CA PHE A 24 -19.69 1.07 14.32
C PHE A 24 -18.97 -0.24 13.97
N LEU A 25 -18.86 -0.57 12.67
CA LEU A 25 -18.12 -1.77 12.22
C LEU A 25 -16.63 -1.72 12.58
N LEU A 26 -16.04 -0.53 12.64
CA LEU A 26 -14.65 -0.32 13.09
C LEU A 26 -14.48 -0.37 14.61
N GLY A 27 -15.57 -0.33 15.38
CA GLY A 27 -15.52 -0.16 16.83
C GLY A 27 -14.92 1.19 17.26
N ILE A 28 -15.11 2.25 16.48
CA ILE A 28 -14.61 3.60 16.78
C ILE A 28 -15.73 4.63 16.82
N ASP A 29 -15.47 5.76 17.49
CA ASP A 29 -16.38 6.91 17.45
C ASP A 29 -16.53 7.49 16.03
N LYS A 30 -17.77 7.89 15.68
CA LYS A 30 -18.10 8.53 14.40
C LYS A 30 -17.28 9.81 14.17
N GLY A 31 -17.04 10.59 15.22
CA GLY A 31 -16.21 11.79 15.17
C GLY A 31 -14.75 11.48 14.80
N ASN A 32 -14.20 10.34 15.26
CA ASN A 32 -12.88 9.88 14.83
C ASN A 32 -12.85 9.55 13.34
N LEU A 33 -13.83 8.79 12.84
CA LEU A 33 -13.91 8.47 11.41
C LEU A 33 -14.12 9.75 10.56
N SER A 34 -14.94 10.69 11.04
CA SER A 34 -15.12 12.00 10.39
C SER A 34 -13.82 12.79 10.24
N LYS A 35 -12.97 12.81 11.28
CA LYS A 35 -11.67 13.48 11.23
C LYS A 35 -10.74 12.78 10.23
N VAL A 36 -10.80 11.46 10.14
CA VAL A 36 -10.04 10.67 9.18
C VAL A 36 -10.44 11.00 7.73
N GLU A 37 -11.72 10.93 7.40
CA GLU A 37 -12.22 11.24 6.05
C GLU A 37 -12.00 12.70 5.62
N ARG A 38 -11.85 13.61 6.59
CA ARG A 38 -11.48 15.01 6.32
C ARG A 38 -9.99 15.27 6.25
N GLY A 39 -9.15 14.26 6.49
CA GLY A 39 -7.69 14.41 6.53
C GLY A 39 -7.16 15.13 7.77
N MET A 40 -8.01 15.33 8.78
CA MET A 40 -7.64 15.93 10.07
C MET A 40 -7.00 14.90 11.02
N ARG A 41 -7.10 13.61 10.69
CA ARG A 41 -6.49 12.50 11.43
C ARG A 41 -6.01 11.45 10.45
N GLN A 42 -4.85 10.86 10.71
CA GLN A 42 -4.36 9.74 9.92
C GLN A 42 -5.21 8.49 10.17
N ALA A 43 -5.57 7.79 9.10
CA ALA A 43 -6.21 6.48 9.20
C ALA A 43 -5.21 5.43 9.71
N ASN A 44 -5.68 4.54 10.58
CA ASN A 44 -4.93 3.34 10.97
C ASN A 44 -5.15 2.21 9.94
N PRO A 45 -4.37 1.11 10.00
CA PRO A 45 -4.51 -0.01 9.06
C PRO A 45 -5.93 -0.60 9.00
N ASN A 46 -6.62 -0.71 10.14
CA ASN A 46 -7.97 -1.30 10.20
C ASN A 46 -8.98 -0.50 9.38
N ILE A 47 -8.85 0.83 9.32
CA ILE A 47 -9.69 1.67 8.48
C ILE A 47 -9.47 1.32 7.00
N TYR A 48 -8.22 1.27 6.54
CA TYR A 48 -7.93 0.93 5.15
C TYR A 48 -8.42 -0.47 4.77
N LEU A 49 -8.20 -1.46 5.65
CA LEU A 49 -8.65 -2.83 5.43
C LEU A 49 -10.17 -2.95 5.39
N LEU A 50 -10.90 -2.26 6.29
CA LEU A 50 -12.35 -2.25 6.23
C LEU A 50 -12.87 -1.64 4.94
N TYR A 51 -12.28 -0.53 4.49
CA TYR A 51 -12.67 0.10 3.23
C TYR A 51 -12.41 -0.82 2.03
N HIS A 52 -11.28 -1.50 2.00
CA HIS A 52 -11.00 -2.54 1.01
C HIS A 52 -12.06 -3.65 1.04
N MET A 53 -12.41 -4.17 2.22
CA MET A 53 -13.40 -5.25 2.36
C MET A 53 -14.84 -4.84 2.03
N LEU A 54 -15.27 -3.63 2.42
CA LEU A 54 -16.64 -3.17 2.22
C LEU A 54 -16.90 -2.62 0.81
N PHE A 55 -15.93 -1.90 0.25
CA PHE A 55 -16.13 -1.13 -0.98
C PHE A 55 -15.24 -1.61 -2.14
N GLY A 56 -14.41 -2.63 -1.92
CA GLY A 56 -13.49 -3.12 -2.95
C GLY A 56 -12.36 -2.14 -3.28
N VAL A 57 -12.07 -1.17 -2.42
CA VAL A 57 -11.05 -0.15 -2.69
C VAL A 57 -9.70 -0.83 -2.95
N PRO A 58 -9.06 -0.62 -4.11
CA PRO A 58 -7.77 -1.20 -4.39
C PRO A 58 -6.71 -0.68 -3.42
N LEU A 59 -5.92 -1.57 -2.79
CA LEU A 59 -4.89 -1.16 -1.84
C LEU A 59 -3.78 -0.33 -2.51
N ASN A 60 -3.52 -0.56 -3.79
CA ASN A 60 -2.60 0.26 -4.58
C ASN A 60 -3.06 1.71 -4.74
N GLU A 61 -4.37 1.99 -4.75
CA GLU A 61 -4.88 3.37 -4.69
C GLU A 61 -4.74 3.97 -3.28
N LEU A 62 -4.93 3.17 -2.23
CA LEU A 62 -4.82 3.63 -0.84
C LEU A 62 -3.36 3.87 -0.41
N PHE A 63 -2.40 3.27 -1.08
CA PHE A 63 -0.98 3.27 -0.70
C PHE A 63 -0.05 3.59 -1.88
N ASP A 64 -0.55 4.23 -2.94
CA ASP A 64 0.17 4.57 -4.17
C ASP A 64 1.57 5.14 -3.92
N GLU A 65 1.66 6.20 -3.12
CA GLU A 65 2.90 6.90 -2.79
C GLU A 65 3.84 6.01 -2.00
N GLN A 66 3.35 5.26 -0.99
CA GLN A 66 4.20 4.39 -0.19
C GLN A 66 4.67 3.19 -0.99
N MET A 67 3.83 2.66 -1.89
CA MET A 67 4.22 1.61 -2.82
C MET A 67 5.30 2.11 -3.79
N SER A 68 5.17 3.32 -4.33
CA SER A 68 6.21 3.92 -5.19
C SER A 68 7.53 4.07 -4.46
N LEU A 69 7.52 4.69 -3.27
CA LEU A 69 8.72 4.88 -2.45
C LEU A 69 9.35 3.54 -2.03
N LEU A 70 8.51 2.56 -1.68
CA LEU A 70 8.98 1.23 -1.31
C LEU A 70 9.61 0.51 -2.51
N LYS A 71 9.01 0.58 -3.70
CA LYS A 71 9.57 0.03 -4.94
C LYS A 71 10.94 0.62 -5.23
N ASP A 72 11.08 1.94 -5.19
CA ASP A 72 12.37 2.61 -5.42
C ASP A 72 13.45 2.18 -4.42
N ASN A 73 13.08 2.09 -3.14
CA ASN A 73 14.00 1.65 -2.10
C ASN A 73 14.40 0.17 -2.31
N ILE A 74 13.44 -0.71 -2.57
CA ILE A 74 13.69 -2.13 -2.83
C ILE A 74 14.63 -2.30 -4.02
N SER A 75 14.41 -1.58 -5.13
CA SER A 75 15.28 -1.64 -6.30
C SER A 75 16.72 -1.25 -5.96
N LYS A 76 16.93 -0.15 -5.22
CA LYS A 76 18.26 0.29 -4.78
C LYS A 76 18.93 -0.70 -3.83
N GLN A 77 18.21 -1.23 -2.86
CA GLN A 77 18.76 -2.20 -1.90
C GLN A 77 19.06 -3.55 -2.57
N SER A 78 18.27 -3.94 -3.55
CA SER A 78 18.48 -5.18 -4.31
C SER A 78 19.78 -5.13 -5.11
N GLN A 79 20.12 -3.98 -5.71
CA GLN A 79 21.41 -3.79 -6.40
C GLN A 79 22.59 -4.01 -5.45
N LYS A 80 22.56 -3.36 -4.28
CA LYS A 80 23.61 -3.52 -3.25
C LYS A 80 23.73 -4.98 -2.79
N LEU A 81 22.61 -5.64 -2.54
CA LEU A 81 22.61 -7.04 -2.10
C LEU A 81 23.18 -7.97 -3.18
N VAL A 82 22.89 -7.72 -4.46
CA VAL A 82 23.47 -8.49 -5.57
C VAL A 82 24.99 -8.29 -5.64
N GLU A 83 25.48 -7.06 -5.48
CA GLU A 83 26.92 -6.76 -5.43
C GLU A 83 27.61 -7.49 -4.27
N GLU A 84 27.02 -7.45 -3.07
CA GLU A 84 27.53 -8.16 -1.90
C GLU A 84 27.58 -9.68 -2.12
N LEU A 85 26.55 -10.26 -2.74
CA LEU A 85 26.48 -11.70 -3.03
C LEU A 85 27.49 -12.15 -4.08
N LYS A 86 27.77 -11.29 -5.07
CA LYS A 86 28.81 -11.51 -6.09
C LYS A 86 30.22 -11.42 -5.48
N ALA A 87 30.43 -10.51 -4.54
CA ALA A 87 31.72 -10.32 -3.87
C ALA A 87 32.08 -11.45 -2.90
N HIS A 88 31.14 -11.88 -2.04
CA HIS A 88 31.44 -12.83 -0.97
C HIS A 88 31.13 -14.29 -1.32
N GLN A 89 30.33 -14.54 -2.35
CA GLN A 89 29.92 -15.87 -2.81
C GLN A 89 29.50 -16.86 -1.69
N PRO A 90 28.63 -16.48 -0.73
CA PRO A 90 28.10 -17.43 0.24
C PRO A 90 27.33 -18.60 -0.43
N PRO A 91 27.04 -19.68 0.31
CA PRO A 91 26.27 -20.80 -0.23
C PRO A 91 24.98 -20.33 -0.93
N LYS A 92 24.73 -20.89 -2.11
CA LYS A 92 23.56 -20.58 -2.95
C LYS A 92 23.49 -19.13 -3.45
N SER A 93 24.59 -18.38 -3.50
CA SER A 93 24.62 -17.02 -4.06
C SER A 93 23.92 -16.91 -5.41
N ASN A 94 24.19 -17.83 -6.34
CA ASN A 94 23.59 -17.78 -7.68
C ASN A 94 22.06 -17.87 -7.66
N GLN A 95 21.49 -18.75 -6.83
CA GLN A 95 20.04 -18.89 -6.68
C GLN A 95 19.42 -17.63 -6.06
N ARG A 96 20.08 -17.05 -5.06
CA ARG A 96 19.64 -15.82 -4.39
C ARG A 96 19.68 -14.62 -5.34
N ILE A 97 20.77 -14.46 -6.09
CA ILE A 97 20.92 -13.41 -7.10
C ILE A 97 19.83 -13.55 -8.16
N GLN A 98 19.63 -14.76 -8.72
CA GLN A 98 18.60 -15.00 -9.72
C GLN A 98 17.20 -14.64 -9.23
N PHE A 99 16.86 -15.00 -7.98
CA PHE A 99 15.59 -14.64 -7.38
C PHE A 99 15.43 -13.11 -7.28
N ILE A 100 16.45 -12.41 -6.74
CA ILE A 100 16.41 -10.96 -6.56
C ILE A 100 16.30 -10.23 -7.90
N GLU A 101 17.11 -10.61 -8.89
CA GLU A 101 17.08 -10.00 -10.23
C GLU A 101 15.72 -10.24 -10.91
N SER A 102 15.16 -11.46 -10.81
CA SER A 102 13.83 -11.77 -11.34
C SER A 102 12.74 -10.94 -10.66
N PHE A 103 12.81 -10.79 -9.33
CA PHE A 103 11.86 -9.98 -8.57
C PHE A 103 11.92 -8.50 -8.95
N VAL A 104 13.10 -7.90 -9.06
CA VAL A 104 13.27 -6.50 -9.47
C VAL A 104 12.79 -6.28 -10.91
N ASN A 105 13.04 -7.22 -11.82
CA ASN A 105 12.52 -7.15 -13.18
C ASN A 105 10.98 -7.12 -13.19
N ASN A 106 10.33 -8.00 -12.41
CA ASN A 106 8.87 -8.02 -12.28
C ASN A 106 8.32 -6.74 -11.63
N LEU A 107 9.01 -6.18 -10.64
CA LEU A 107 8.63 -4.92 -10.00
C LEU A 107 8.60 -3.75 -10.98
N ASN A 108 9.55 -3.71 -11.91
CA ASN A 108 9.69 -2.64 -12.91
C ASN A 108 8.76 -2.82 -14.11
N GLN A 109 8.40 -4.06 -14.48
CA GLN A 109 7.49 -4.35 -15.59
C GLN A 109 6.02 -4.06 -15.26
N ASN A 110 5.59 -4.29 -14.02
CA ASN A 110 4.23 -3.97 -13.55
C ASN A 110 3.97 -2.45 -13.36
N CYS A 111 4.78 -1.59 -14.00
CA CYS A 111 4.60 -0.13 -13.99
C CYS A 111 3.74 0.37 -15.17
N HIS A 112 3.37 -0.51 -16.12
CA HIS A 112 2.57 -0.15 -17.30
C HIS A 112 1.09 -0.52 -17.23
N ASP A 113 0.66 -1.33 -16.25
CA ASP A 113 -0.73 -1.78 -16.12
C ASP A 113 -1.33 -1.32 -14.78
N SER A 114 -1.74 -0.06 -14.70
CA SER A 114 -2.70 0.50 -13.72
C SER A 114 -3.21 1.85 -14.21
#